data_AF-A0AAV4HFF2-F1
#
_entry.id   AF-A0AAV4HFF2-F1
#
_cell.length_a   1.000
_cell.length_b   1.000
_cell.length_c   1.000
_cell.angle_alpha   90.00
_cell.angle_beta   90.00
_cell.angle_gamma   90.00
#
_symmetry.space_group_name_H-M   'P 1'
#
loop_
_entity.id
_entity.type
_entity.pdbx_description
1 polymer ?
#
loop_
_entity_poly.entity_id
_entity_poly.type
_entity_poly.pdbx_seq_one_letter_code
_entity_poly.pdbx_strand_id
1 'polypeptide(L)'
;MMEKNLDLDLDLARTNLDYSTKNIPTHGKDLYTKTLISKTETFVKNLRWRAFSFLNPDIKCREKETYGFNSSNPPPAIQELKEFENELTELMSNIKFKKASISSFQKRLKKDIDNIKKDDHLYVPADKSSNFYRLKPAQYEYPLNKAIQKEYKKADQKRWTKQQKLINILQEHLN
;
A
#
# COMPACT_ATOMS: atom_id res chain seq x y z
N MET A 1 -36.69 13.17 19.11
CA MET A 1 -35.59 12.99 20.08
C MET A 1 -34.43 13.86 19.63
N MET A 2 -33.91 14.65 20.57
CA MET A 2 -32.93 15.74 20.44
C MET A 2 -31.93 15.60 19.28
N GLU A 3 -32.04 16.48 18.28
CA GLU A 3 -30.86 16.96 17.56
C GLU A 3 -30.01 17.71 18.59
N LYS A 4 -29.08 17.00 19.23
CA LYS A 4 -27.95 17.66 19.86
C LYS A 4 -27.23 18.37 18.72
N ASN A 5 -27.39 19.69 18.66
CA ASN A 5 -26.40 20.57 18.05
C ASN A 5 -25.10 20.32 18.79
N LEU A 6 -24.39 19.28 18.36
CA LEU A 6 -23.02 19.04 18.72
C LEU A 6 -22.26 19.99 17.78
N ASP A 7 -22.19 21.26 18.17
CA ASP A 7 -21.06 22.11 17.83
C ASP A 7 -19.85 21.41 18.44
N LEU A 8 -19.38 20.37 17.73
CA LEU A 8 -18.15 19.67 18.00
C LEU A 8 -17.10 20.74 17.77
N ASP A 9 -16.70 21.39 18.87
CA ASP A 9 -15.55 22.25 18.90
C ASP A 9 -14.35 21.36 18.53
N LEU A 10 -14.08 21.36 17.22
CA LEU A 10 -13.01 20.58 16.64
C LEU A 10 -11.74 21.25 17.14
N ASP A 11 -11.11 20.64 18.15
CA ASP A 11 -9.80 21.07 18.64
C ASP A 11 -8.74 20.73 17.58
N LEU A 12 -8.68 21.55 16.53
CA LEU A 12 -7.78 21.41 15.39
C LEU A 12 -6.46 22.10 15.74
N ALA A 13 -5.51 21.34 16.28
CA ALA A 13 -4.16 21.85 16.44
C ALA A 13 -3.44 21.88 15.07
N ARG A 14 -3.12 23.08 14.58
CA ARG A 14 -2.32 23.25 13.35
C ARG A 14 -0.87 22.85 13.63
N THR A 15 -0.34 21.97 12.80
CA THR A 15 1.04 21.50 12.85
C THR A 15 1.70 21.71 11.47
N ASN A 16 2.98 22.12 11.47
CA ASN A 16 3.76 22.27 10.25
C ASN A 16 5.09 21.54 10.44
N LEU A 17 5.54 20.85 9.39
CA LEU A 17 6.80 20.11 9.38
C LEU A 17 7.96 20.95 8.81
N ASP A 18 7.69 22.10 8.18
CA ASP A 18 8.70 23.00 7.58
C ASP A 18 9.57 22.33 6.50
N TYR A 19 9.07 21.24 5.90
CA TYR A 19 9.67 20.58 4.75
C TYR A 19 8.61 19.87 3.91
N SER A 20 8.95 19.60 2.64
CA SER A 20 8.09 18.83 1.74
C SER A 20 7.90 17.40 2.24
N THR A 21 6.65 16.93 2.31
CA THR A 21 6.33 15.54 2.67
C THR A 21 6.74 14.52 1.61
N LYS A 22 7.14 14.99 0.42
CA LYS A 22 7.72 14.16 -0.64
C LYS A 22 9.20 13.83 -0.40
N ASN A 23 9.80 14.36 0.65
CA ASN A 23 11.20 14.06 1.00
C ASN A 23 11.32 12.61 1.50
N ILE A 24 12.18 11.84 0.85
CA ILE A 24 12.33 10.40 1.12
C ILE A 24 13.55 10.20 2.04
N PRO A 25 13.40 9.53 3.20
CA PRO A 25 14.52 9.21 4.04
C PRO A 25 15.44 8.18 3.37
N THR A 26 16.72 8.19 3.73
CA THR A 26 17.64 7.14 3.30
C THR A 26 17.20 5.81 3.91
N HIS A 27 17.03 4.80 3.06
CA HIS A 27 16.58 3.49 3.48
C HIS A 27 17.70 2.77 4.23
N GLY A 28 17.32 1.93 5.20
CA GLY A 28 18.28 1.08 5.91
C GLY A 28 18.85 0.00 4.99
N LYS A 29 20.03 -0.54 5.36
CA LYS A 29 20.69 -1.64 4.65
C LYS A 29 19.74 -2.82 4.41
N ASP A 30 19.03 -3.26 5.45
CA ASP A 30 18.12 -4.41 5.38
C ASP A 30 17.01 -4.21 4.34
N LEU A 31 16.34 -3.06 4.38
CA LEU A 31 15.26 -2.74 3.43
C LEU A 31 15.77 -2.66 1.99
N TYR A 32 16.94 -2.05 1.80
CA TYR A 32 17.59 -2.01 0.48
C TYR A 32 17.93 -3.42 -0.02
N THR A 33 18.57 -4.26 0.82
CA THR A 33 18.94 -5.63 0.45
C THR A 33 17.71 -6.47 0.10
N LYS A 34 16.63 -6.40 0.89
CA LYS A 34 15.37 -7.10 0.60
C LYS A 34 14.77 -6.65 -0.74
N THR A 35 14.75 -5.34 -0.98
CA THR A 35 14.24 -4.78 -2.24
C THR A 35 15.09 -5.23 -3.42
N LEU A 36 16.42 -5.20 -3.28
CA LEU A 36 17.35 -5.65 -4.29
C LEU A 36 17.13 -7.12 -4.64
N ILE A 37 17.06 -8.01 -3.64
CA ILE A 37 16.76 -9.44 -3.83
C ILE A 37 15.44 -9.62 -4.58
N SER A 38 14.37 -8.96 -4.13
CA SER A 38 13.05 -9.06 -4.77
C SER A 38 13.07 -8.62 -6.24
N LYS A 39 13.77 -7.54 -6.57
CA LYS A 39 13.91 -7.06 -7.95
C LYS A 39 14.76 -7.99 -8.79
N THR A 40 15.87 -8.51 -8.25
CA THR A 40 16.70 -9.49 -8.96
C THR A 40 15.95 -10.79 -9.21
N GLU A 41 15.20 -11.31 -8.24
CA GLU A 41 14.37 -12.50 -8.44
C GLU A 41 13.33 -12.30 -9.55
N THR A 42 12.70 -11.12 -9.58
CA THR A 42 11.74 -10.77 -10.64
C THR A 42 12.42 -10.75 -12.01
N PHE A 43 13.63 -10.15 -12.07
CA PHE A 43 14.43 -10.13 -13.29
C PHE A 43 14.82 -11.54 -13.75
N VAL A 44 15.37 -12.37 -12.86
CA VAL A 44 15.75 -13.76 -13.16
C VAL A 44 14.54 -14.58 -13.61
N LYS A 45 13.38 -14.42 -12.94
CA LYS A 45 12.15 -15.10 -13.36
C LYS A 45 11.73 -14.73 -14.77
N ASN A 46 11.76 -13.44 -15.09
CA ASN A 46 11.41 -12.95 -16.43
C ASN A 46 12.43 -13.41 -17.48
N LEU A 47 13.71 -13.43 -17.15
CA LEU A 47 14.77 -13.93 -18.01
C LEU A 47 14.60 -15.41 -18.31
N ARG A 48 14.34 -16.24 -17.28
CA ARG A 48 14.09 -17.67 -17.45
C ARG A 48 12.87 -17.93 -18.32
N TRP A 49 11.76 -17.20 -18.12
CA TRP A 49 10.58 -17.35 -18.98
C TRP A 49 10.89 -17.02 -20.46
N ARG A 50 11.66 -15.96 -20.71
CA ARG A 50 12.07 -15.59 -22.07
C ARG A 50 13.00 -16.63 -22.70
N ALA A 51 14.01 -17.07 -21.95
CA ALA A 51 14.94 -18.10 -22.41
C ALA A 51 14.22 -19.44 -22.66
N PHE A 52 13.31 -19.83 -21.78
CA PHE A 52 12.48 -21.02 -21.97
C PHE A 52 11.65 -20.94 -23.25
N SER A 53 11.00 -19.79 -23.48
CA SER A 53 10.22 -19.54 -24.71
C SER A 53 11.08 -19.56 -25.97
N PHE A 54 12.34 -19.13 -25.88
CA PHE A 54 13.27 -19.13 -27.01
C PHE A 54 13.82 -20.52 -27.32
N LEU A 55 14.21 -21.28 -26.30
CA LEU A 55 14.77 -22.63 -26.44
C LEU A 55 13.73 -23.67 -26.81
N ASN A 56 12.45 -23.41 -26.52
CA ASN A 56 11.36 -24.34 -26.76
C ASN A 56 10.28 -23.73 -27.67
N PRO A 57 10.60 -23.44 -28.94
CA PRO A 57 9.65 -22.83 -29.87
C PRO A 57 8.45 -23.75 -30.18
N ASP A 58 8.64 -25.07 -30.05
CA ASP A 58 7.63 -26.08 -30.39
C ASP A 58 6.62 -26.33 -29.26
N ILE A 59 6.88 -25.82 -28.04
CA ILE A 59 5.92 -25.89 -26.93
C ILE A 59 4.80 -24.91 -27.23
N LYS A 60 3.76 -25.39 -27.90
CA LYS A 60 2.50 -24.67 -28.03
C LYS A 60 1.92 -24.48 -26.62
N CYS A 61 1.80 -23.22 -26.19
CA CYS A 61 0.92 -22.90 -25.07
C CYS A 61 -0.46 -23.44 -25.41
N ARG A 62 -0.96 -24.41 -24.64
CA ARG A 62 -2.38 -24.78 -24.72
C ARG A 62 -3.18 -23.50 -24.48
N GLU A 63 -4.10 -23.19 -25.39
CA GLU A 63 -5.07 -22.13 -25.19
C GLU A 63 -5.88 -22.49 -23.94
N LYS A 64 -5.53 -21.90 -22.80
CA LYS A 64 -6.30 -22.00 -21.58
C LYS A 64 -6.93 -20.63 -21.35
N GLU A 65 -8.23 -20.59 -21.08
CA GLU A 65 -8.87 -19.36 -20.65
C GLU A 65 -8.31 -18.96 -19.29
N THR A 66 -7.54 -17.86 -19.26
CA THR A 66 -6.94 -17.33 -18.03
C THR A 66 -7.72 -16.17 -17.44
N TYR A 67 -8.76 -15.65 -18.10
CA TYR A 67 -9.53 -14.47 -17.69
C TYR A 67 -8.65 -13.27 -17.24
N GLY A 68 -7.43 -13.15 -17.78
CA GLY A 68 -6.46 -12.11 -17.39
C GLY A 68 -5.65 -12.40 -16.11
N PHE A 69 -5.81 -13.56 -15.47
CA PHE A 69 -5.00 -13.97 -14.33
C PHE A 69 -3.60 -14.45 -14.77
N ASN A 70 -2.57 -13.89 -14.12
CA ASN A 70 -1.20 -14.32 -14.32
C ASN A 70 -0.97 -15.73 -13.75
N SER A 71 -0.09 -16.49 -14.41
CA SER A 71 0.35 -17.79 -13.90
C SER A 71 1.17 -17.63 -12.62
N SER A 72 0.87 -18.42 -11.59
CA SER A 72 1.69 -18.52 -10.37
C SER A 72 2.84 -19.52 -10.50
N ASN A 73 2.95 -20.23 -11.63
CA ASN A 73 3.96 -21.27 -11.79
C ASN A 73 5.37 -20.65 -11.84
N PRO A 74 6.35 -21.25 -11.15
CA PRO A 74 7.74 -20.82 -11.28
C PRO A 74 8.28 -21.20 -12.66
N PRO A 75 9.20 -20.41 -13.23
CA PRO A 75 9.88 -20.78 -14.45
C PRO A 75 10.78 -22.00 -14.22
N PRO A 76 10.94 -22.88 -15.24
CA PRO A 76 11.86 -24.00 -15.16
C PRO A 76 13.31 -23.53 -15.03
N ALA A 77 14.15 -24.37 -14.43
CA ALA A 77 15.59 -24.12 -14.38
C ALA A 77 16.21 -24.34 -15.77
N ILE A 78 17.06 -23.42 -16.20
CA ILE A 78 17.74 -23.44 -17.51
C ILE A 78 19.23 -23.55 -17.23
N GLN A 79 19.89 -24.58 -17.77
CA GLN A 79 21.28 -24.87 -17.44
C GLN A 79 22.22 -23.79 -17.97
N GLU A 80 21.91 -23.24 -19.13
CA GLU A 80 22.66 -22.20 -19.84
C GLU A 80 22.69 -20.87 -19.07
N LEU A 81 21.69 -20.60 -18.23
CA LEU A 81 21.64 -19.40 -17.40
C LEU A 81 22.27 -19.59 -16.02
N LYS A 82 22.64 -20.82 -15.65
CA LYS A 82 23.08 -21.13 -14.29
C LYS A 82 24.34 -20.37 -13.88
N GLU A 83 25.32 -20.28 -14.78
CA GLU A 83 26.56 -19.56 -14.52
C GLU A 83 26.29 -18.06 -14.33
N PHE A 84 25.52 -17.46 -15.23
CA PHE A 84 25.09 -16.06 -15.12
C PHE A 84 24.33 -15.75 -13.82
N GLU A 85 23.40 -16.61 -13.41
CA GLU A 85 22.64 -16.43 -12.17
C GLU A 85 23.53 -16.53 -10.92
N ASN A 86 24.53 -17.42 -10.94
CA ASN A 86 25.52 -17.53 -9.86
C ASN A 86 26.38 -16.26 -9.77
N GLU A 87 26.92 -15.79 -10.89
CA GLU A 87 27.72 -14.55 -10.94
C GLU A 87 26.90 -13.33 -10.51
N LEU A 88 25.62 -13.25 -10.90
CA LEU A 88 24.72 -12.18 -10.48
C LEU A 88 24.48 -12.20 -8.96
N THR A 89 24.34 -13.39 -8.39
CA THR A 89 24.20 -13.58 -6.94
C THR A 89 25.47 -13.19 -6.21
N GLU A 90 26.64 -13.56 -6.75
CA GLU A 90 27.94 -13.16 -6.22
C GLU A 90 28.11 -11.63 -6.26
N LEU A 91 27.77 -10.99 -7.39
CA LEU A 91 27.80 -9.53 -7.54
C LEU A 91 26.95 -8.84 -6.46
N MET A 92 25.73 -9.34 -6.22
CA MET A 92 24.86 -8.81 -5.18
C MET A 92 25.46 -8.97 -3.77
N SER A 93 26.11 -10.11 -3.50
CA SER A 93 26.75 -10.38 -2.21
C SER A 93 27.94 -9.46 -1.93
N ASN A 94 28.63 -9.02 -3.00
CA ASN A 94 29.80 -8.15 -2.93
C ASN A 94 29.46 -6.66 -2.73
N ILE A 95 28.17 -6.29 -2.71
CA ILE A 95 27.75 -4.90 -2.49
C ILE A 95 28.10 -4.45 -1.07
N LYS A 96 29.01 -3.48 -0.98
CA LYS A 96 29.44 -2.87 0.29
C LYS A 96 28.70 -1.56 0.54
N PHE A 97 28.10 -1.46 1.73
CA PHE A 97 27.42 -0.25 2.18
C PHE A 97 28.37 0.65 2.95
N LYS A 98 28.46 1.91 2.55
CA LYS A 98 29.12 2.93 3.36
C LYS A 98 28.18 3.38 4.47
N LYS A 99 28.71 3.56 5.69
CA LYS A 99 28.00 4.29 6.75
C LYS A 99 27.99 5.77 6.36
N ALA A 100 26.96 6.18 5.61
CA ALA A 100 26.78 7.58 5.27
C ALA A 100 26.52 8.39 6.55
N SER A 101 27.17 9.54 6.69
CA SER A 101 26.84 10.49 7.74
C SER A 101 25.43 11.02 7.50
N ILE A 102 24.49 10.63 8.36
CA ILE A 102 23.11 11.10 8.29
C ILE A 102 23.10 12.62 8.46
N SER A 103 22.52 13.33 7.49
CA SER A 103 22.43 14.80 7.55
C SER A 103 21.54 15.24 8.71
N SER A 104 21.72 16.47 9.19
CA SER A 104 20.84 17.08 10.20
C SER A 104 19.37 17.01 9.79
N PHE A 105 19.10 17.22 8.50
CA PHE A 105 17.77 17.11 7.90
C PHE A 105 17.19 15.69 8.03
N GLN A 106 17.96 14.65 7.68
CA GLN A 106 17.49 13.27 7.78
C GLN A 106 17.28 12.83 9.25
N LYS A 107 18.08 13.34 10.18
CA LYS A 107 17.85 13.12 11.62
C LYS A 107 16.53 13.75 12.06
N ARG A 108 16.23 14.97 11.60
CA ARG A 108 14.95 15.65 11.86
C ARG A 108 13.78 14.82 11.30
N LEU A 109 13.84 14.43 10.02
CA LEU A 109 12.82 13.58 9.39
C LEU A 109 12.54 12.30 10.20
N LYS A 110 13.60 11.60 10.63
CA LYS A 110 13.45 10.37 11.40
C LYS A 110 12.79 10.62 12.76
N LYS A 111 13.21 11.68 13.45
CA LYS A 111 12.62 12.08 14.73
C LYS A 111 11.13 12.40 14.57
N ASP A 112 10.77 13.13 13.52
CA ASP A 112 9.37 13.50 13.26
C ASP A 112 8.52 12.28 12.92
N ILE A 113 9.04 11.32 12.12
CA ILE A 113 8.39 10.02 11.88
C ILE A 113 8.18 9.26 13.18
N ASP A 114 9.19 9.17 14.04
CA ASP A 114 9.11 8.45 15.31
C ASP A 114 8.12 9.14 16.27
N ASN A 115 8.04 10.47 16.26
CA ASN A 115 7.06 11.22 17.05
C ASN A 115 5.63 10.98 16.55
N ILE A 116 5.40 11.06 15.24
CA ILE A 116 4.08 10.82 14.63
C ILE A 116 3.60 9.39 14.90
N LYS A 117 4.49 8.39 14.81
CA LYS A 117 4.13 6.98 15.07
C LYS A 117 3.77 6.70 16.54
N LYS A 118 4.30 7.48 17.48
CA LYS A 118 4.04 7.33 18.91
C LYS A 118 2.83 8.14 19.38
N ASP A 119 2.41 9.10 18.57
CA ASP A 119 1.26 9.94 18.86
C ASP A 119 -0.04 9.17 18.59
N ASP A 120 -1.04 9.39 19.43
CA ASP A 120 -2.39 8.80 19.31
C ASP A 120 -3.33 9.66 18.43
N HIS A 121 -2.82 10.77 17.91
CA HIS A 121 -3.57 11.70 17.07
C HIS A 121 -3.36 11.40 15.58
N LEU A 122 -4.39 11.70 14.78
CA LEU A 122 -4.32 11.72 13.33
C LEU A 122 -3.74 13.04 12.84
N TYR A 123 -2.89 12.95 11.82
CA TYR A 123 -2.37 14.09 11.09
C TYR A 123 -3.02 14.13 9.70
N VAL A 124 -3.94 15.07 9.50
CA VAL A 124 -4.69 15.22 8.23
C VAL A 124 -4.11 16.40 7.44
N PRO A 125 -3.70 16.20 6.17
CA PRO A 125 -3.19 17.29 5.35
C PRO A 125 -4.30 18.31 5.07
N ALA A 126 -3.97 19.60 5.14
CA ALA A 126 -4.86 20.65 4.68
C ALA A 126 -4.89 20.68 3.14
N ASP A 127 -6.06 20.89 2.57
CA ASP A 127 -6.29 20.83 1.11
C ASP A 127 -5.35 21.77 0.31
N LYS A 128 -5.25 23.05 0.73
CA LYS A 128 -4.55 24.10 -0.02
C LYS A 128 -3.22 24.54 0.57
N SER A 129 -2.72 23.88 1.62
CA SER A 129 -1.52 24.34 2.32
C SER A 129 -0.63 23.18 2.78
N SER A 130 0.64 23.47 3.08
CA SER A 130 1.59 22.48 3.61
C SER A 130 1.33 22.09 5.07
N ASN A 131 0.25 22.59 5.67
CA ASN A 131 -0.06 22.36 7.08
C ASN A 131 -0.79 21.03 7.26
N PHE A 132 -0.67 20.51 8.47
CA PHE A 132 -1.40 19.35 8.95
C PHE A 132 -2.28 19.75 10.12
N TYR A 133 -3.48 19.19 10.16
CA TYR A 133 -4.33 19.27 11.34
C TYR A 133 -4.10 18.02 12.18
N ARG A 134 -3.82 18.24 13.47
CA ARG A 134 -3.70 17.19 14.46
C ARG A 134 -5.01 17.10 15.23
N LEU A 135 -5.65 15.93 15.21
CA LEU A 135 -6.94 15.69 15.85
C LEU A 135 -7.09 14.23 16.29
N LYS A 136 -7.99 13.96 17.24
CA LYS A 136 -8.27 12.57 17.65
C LYS A 136 -9.06 11.81 16.57
N PRO A 137 -8.89 10.49 16.45
CA PRO A 137 -9.64 9.69 15.47
C PRO A 137 -11.16 9.92 15.51
N ALA A 138 -11.76 9.93 16.70
CA ALA A 138 -13.19 10.15 16.88
C ALA A 138 -13.69 11.51 16.36
N GLN A 139 -12.84 12.54 16.40
CA GLN A 139 -13.18 13.88 15.88
C GLN A 139 -13.15 13.92 14.35
N TYR A 140 -12.36 13.05 13.70
CA TYR A 140 -12.27 12.97 12.25
C TYR A 140 -13.41 12.17 11.62
N GLU A 141 -13.91 11.15 12.31
CA GLU A 141 -14.93 10.24 11.79
C GLU A 141 -16.25 10.94 11.45
N TYR A 142 -16.69 11.89 12.28
CA TYR A 142 -17.94 12.62 12.04
C TYR A 142 -17.92 13.42 10.71
N PRO A 143 -16.97 14.34 10.47
CA PRO A 143 -16.93 15.08 9.20
C PRO A 143 -16.69 14.16 8.00
N LEU A 144 -15.91 13.09 8.16
CA LEU A 144 -15.69 12.09 7.12
C LEU A 144 -17.00 11.39 6.73
N ASN A 145 -17.72 10.84 7.71
CA ASN A 145 -18.99 10.17 7.48
C ASN A 145 -20.05 11.11 6.91
N LYS A 146 -20.10 12.36 7.37
CA LYS A 146 -20.99 13.39 6.83
C LYS A 146 -20.67 13.70 5.37
N ALA A 147 -19.39 13.77 4.99
CA ALA A 147 -18.97 13.99 3.61
C ALA A 147 -19.32 12.78 2.73
N ILE A 148 -19.03 11.57 3.20
CA ILE A 148 -19.39 10.33 2.49
C ILE A 148 -20.91 10.27 2.28
N GLN A 149 -21.70 10.50 3.33
CA GLN A 149 -23.15 10.39 3.29
C GLN A 149 -23.86 11.59 2.63
N LYS A 150 -23.12 12.62 2.19
CA LYS A 150 -23.69 13.87 1.65
C LYS A 150 -24.60 13.63 0.45
N GLU A 151 -24.22 12.70 -0.42
CA GLU A 151 -24.97 12.37 -1.64
C GLU A 151 -25.96 11.22 -1.43
N TYR A 152 -25.89 10.53 -0.28
CA TYR A 152 -26.77 9.42 0.02
C TYR A 152 -28.09 9.93 0.59
N LYS A 153 -29.18 9.69 -0.14
CA LYS A 153 -30.53 9.90 0.38
C LYS A 153 -30.90 8.70 1.26
N LYS A 154 -31.31 8.94 2.51
CA LYS A 154 -31.84 7.88 3.38
C LYS A 154 -32.99 7.16 2.65
N ALA A 155 -32.89 5.84 2.54
CA ALA A 155 -33.93 5.03 1.94
C ALA A 155 -35.21 5.14 2.77
N ASP A 156 -36.37 5.16 2.09
CA ASP A 156 -37.66 5.10 2.75
C ASP A 156 -37.78 3.80 3.56
N GLN A 157 -38.31 3.88 4.78
CA GLN A 157 -38.47 2.76 5.71
C GLN A 157 -39.19 1.58 5.05
N LYS A 158 -40.14 1.85 4.16
CA LYS A 158 -40.85 0.80 3.40
C LYS A 158 -39.93 0.03 2.46
N ARG A 159 -39.00 0.73 1.80
CA ARG A 159 -38.01 0.11 0.89
C ARG A 159 -36.99 -0.72 1.67
N TRP A 160 -36.55 -0.21 2.82
CA TRP A 160 -35.65 -0.92 3.73
C TRP A 160 -36.26 -2.24 4.22
N THR A 161 -37.49 -2.22 4.74
CA THR A 161 -38.18 -3.43 5.21
C THR A 161 -38.39 -4.45 4.09
N LYS A 162 -38.63 -3.99 2.86
CA LYS A 162 -38.74 -4.87 1.68
C LYS A 162 -37.39 -5.53 1.35
N GLN A 163 -36.30 -4.78 1.37
CA GLN A 163 -34.96 -5.32 1.13
C GLN A 163 -34.52 -6.30 2.22
N GLN A 164 -34.81 -6.01 3.49
CA GLN A 164 -34.48 -6.91 4.59
C GLN A 164 -35.22 -8.26 4.49
N LYS A 165 -36.50 -8.25 4.09
CA LYS A 165 -37.24 -9.48 3.81
C LYS A 165 -36.59 -10.31 2.70
N LEU A 166 -36.13 -9.65 1.62
CA LEU A 166 -35.45 -10.33 0.51
C LEU A 166 -34.11 -10.95 0.93
N ILE A 167 -33.33 -10.24 1.75
CA ILE A 167 -32.05 -10.74 2.29
C ILE A 167 -32.29 -11.99 3.14
N ASN A 168 -33.27 -11.95 4.03
CA ASN A 168 -33.59 -13.09 4.90
C ASN A 168 -34.03 -14.32 4.08
N ILE A 169 -34.87 -14.13 3.05
CA ILE A 169 -35.28 -15.22 2.14
C ILE A 169 -34.07 -15.82 1.40
N LEU A 170 -33.14 -14.99 0.92
CA LEU A 170 -31.93 -15.46 0.25
C LEU A 170 -31.01 -16.23 1.21
N GLN A 171 -30.93 -15.82 2.48
CA GLN A 171 -30.16 -16.51 3.51
C GLN A 171 -30.78 -17.86 3.91
N GLU A 172 -32.12 -17.95 3.96
CA GLU A 172 -32.84 -19.20 4.20
C GLU A 172 -32.67 -20.21 3.04
N HIS A 173 -32.47 -19.75 1.81
CA HIS A 173 -32.20 -20.62 0.66
C HIS A 173 -30.72 -20.98 0.44
N LEU A 174 -29.80 -20.29 1.12
CA LEU A 174 -28.36 -20.58 1.08
C LEU A 174 -27.91 -21.53 2.21
N ASN A 175 -28.76 -21.73 3.22
CA ASN A 175 -28.61 -22.76 4.27
C ASN A 175 -29.42 -24.01 3.92
#